data_AF-A0A6V7M8F7-F1
#
_entry.id   AF-A0A6V7M8F7-F1
#
_cell.length_a   1.000
_cell.length_b   1.000
_cell.length_c   1.000
_cell.angle_alpha   90.00
_cell.angle_beta   90.00
_cell.angle_gamma   90.00
#
_symmetry.space_group_name_H-M   'P 1'
#
loop_
_entity.id
_entity.type
_entity.pdbx_description
1 polymer ?
#
loop_
_entity_poly.entity_id
_entity_poly.type
_entity_poly.pdbx_seq_one_letter_code
_entity_poly.pdbx_strand_id
1 'polypeptide(L)' 'MSNSVDDWVSGNAVICNGIPGLTKEQKDLCYINPDVTVAALKGLQMAIAECQHQFTWHRWNCSSLSATRGTQKNSVLLQR' A
#
# COMPACT_ATOMS: atom_id res chain seq x y z
N MET A 1 -12.21 1.78 -12.65
CA MET A 1 -11.20 1.19 -11.74
C MET A 1 -10.59 2.35 -10.95
N SER A 2 -11.28 2.80 -9.91
CA SER A 2 -10.78 3.88 -9.04
C SER A 2 -9.83 3.27 -8.01
N ASN A 3 -8.64 3.86 -7.85
CA ASN A 3 -7.63 3.47 -6.86
C ASN A 3 -7.77 4.28 -5.55
N SER A 4 -8.96 4.81 -5.24
CA SER A 4 -9.17 5.58 -4.01
C SER A 4 -9.34 4.61 -2.84
N VAL A 5 -8.54 4.78 -1.79
CA VAL A 5 -8.75 4.12 -0.49
C VAL A 5 -10.16 4.40 0.05
N ASP A 6 -10.78 5.49 -0.39
CA ASP A 6 -12.15 5.88 -0.03
C ASP A 6 -13.23 4.92 -0.58
N ASP A 7 -12.93 4.09 -1.60
CA ASP A 7 -13.86 3.08 -2.14
C ASP A 7 -13.93 1.80 -1.26
N TRP A 8 -13.09 1.69 -0.22
CA TRP A 8 -13.01 0.51 0.66
C TRP A 8 -13.99 0.56 1.85
N VAL A 9 -14.88 1.56 1.89
CA VAL A 9 -15.86 1.77 2.97
C VAL A 9 -17.09 0.85 2.81
N SER A 10 -16.87 -0.46 2.71
CA SER A 10 -17.92 -1.47 2.77
C SER A 10 -17.45 -2.71 3.54
N GLY A 11 -17.42 -2.59 4.86
CA GLY A 11 -17.29 -3.70 5.81
C GLY A 11 -15.85 -4.15 6.10
N ASN A 12 -15.51 -4.26 7.39
CA ASN A 12 -14.17 -4.60 7.89
C ASN A 12 -13.58 -5.90 7.29
N ALA A 13 -14.42 -6.91 7.04
CA ALA A 13 -13.97 -8.18 6.46
C ALA A 13 -13.62 -8.11 4.97
N VAL A 14 -14.22 -7.17 4.24
CA VAL A 14 -13.93 -6.92 2.81
C VAL A 14 -12.59 -6.20 2.68
N ILE A 15 -12.29 -5.29 3.61
CA ILE A 15 -11.03 -4.52 3.65
C ILE A 15 -9.82 -5.47 3.80
N CYS A 16 -9.81 -6.31 4.83
CA CYS A 16 -8.65 -7.16 5.12
C CYS A 16 -8.37 -8.23 4.07
N ASN A 17 -9.41 -8.72 3.38
CA ASN A 17 -9.23 -9.64 2.26
C ASN A 17 -8.93 -8.93 0.94
N GLY A 18 -9.33 -7.67 0.80
CA GLY A 18 -9.10 -6.85 -0.38
C GLY A 18 -7.66 -6.33 -0.51
N ILE A 19 -6.87 -6.35 0.57
CA ILE A 19 -5.48 -5.90 0.54
C ILE A 19 -4.58 -7.04 0.00
N PRO A 20 -4.02 -6.89 -1.21
CA PRO A 20 -3.15 -7.92 -1.77
C PRO A 20 -1.81 -7.96 -1.03
N GLY A 21 -1.27 -9.17 -0.83
CA GLY A 21 0.08 -9.36 -0.30
C GLY A 21 0.21 -9.36 1.22
N LEU A 22 -0.89 -9.23 1.98
CA LEU A 22 -0.83 -9.43 3.43
C LEU A 22 -0.56 -10.90 3.78
N THR A 23 0.34 -11.13 4.74
CA THR A 23 0.53 -12.45 5.37
C THR A 23 -0.70 -12.81 6.22
N LYS A 24 -0.76 -14.06 6.69
CA LYS A 24 -1.84 -14.50 7.58
C LYS A 24 -1.88 -13.67 8.86
N GLU A 25 -0.73 -13.44 9.47
CA GLU A 25 -0.58 -12.69 10.72
C GLU A 25 -0.98 -11.22 10.53
N GLN A 26 -0.65 -10.63 9.38
CA GLN A 26 -1.06 -9.26 9.05
C GLN A 26 -2.57 -9.14 8.80
N LYS A 27 -3.19 -10.17 8.21
CA LYS A 27 -4.66 -10.23 8.08
C LYS A 27 -5.33 -10.36 9.44
N ASP A 28 -4.79 -11.18 10.33
CA ASP A 28 -5.29 -11.33 11.69
C ASP A 28 -5.21 -9.98 12.44
N LEU A 29 -4.10 -9.24 12.33
CA LEU A 29 -3.98 -7.89 12.86
C LEU A 29 -4.98 -6.89 12.24
N CYS A 30 -5.21 -6.98 10.92
CA CYS A 30 -6.22 -6.16 10.25
C CYS A 30 -7.63 -6.45 10.78
N TYR A 31 -7.99 -7.71 11.03
CA TYR A 31 -9.28 -8.04 11.60
C TYR A 31 -9.47 -7.50 13.02
N ILE A 32 -8.38 -7.39 13.81
CA ILE A 32 -8.42 -6.80 15.15
C ILE A 32 -8.60 -5.28 15.08
N ASN A 33 -7.87 -4.59 14.18
CA ASN A 33 -7.90 -3.13 14.03
C ASN A 33 -8.03 -2.68 12.56
N PRO A 34 -9.23 -2.81 11.95
CA PRO A 34 -9.42 -2.54 10.53
C PRO A 34 -9.32 -1.05 10.18
N ASP A 35 -9.81 -0.18 11.06
CA ASP A 35 -9.74 1.28 10.94
C ASP A 35 -8.28 1.81 10.96
N VAL A 36 -7.47 1.30 11.89
CA VAL A 36 -6.04 1.62 11.98
C VAL A 36 -5.31 1.14 10.72
N THR A 37 -5.68 -0.03 10.21
CA THR A 37 -5.11 -0.58 8.97
C THR A 37 -5.43 0.32 7.77
N VAL A 38 -6.67 0.80 7.66
CA VAL A 38 -7.07 1.77 6.60
C VAL A 38 -6.28 3.07 6.73
N ALA A 39 -6.15 3.62 7.94
CA ALA A 39 -5.37 4.83 8.18
C ALA A 39 -3.89 4.66 7.76
N ALA A 40 -3.30 3.50 8.06
CA ALA A 40 -1.94 3.17 7.65
C ALA A 40 -1.80 3.10 6.12
N LEU A 41 -2.75 2.48 5.42
CA LEU A 41 -2.75 2.39 3.95
C LEU A 41 -2.89 3.78 3.30
N LYS A 42 -3.75 4.64 3.86
CA LYS A 42 -3.84 6.05 3.42
C LYS A 42 -2.51 6.78 3.62
N GLY A 43 -1.85 6.56 4.75
CA GLY A 43 -0.50 7.06 5.03
C GLY A 43 0.53 6.66 3.96
N LEU A 44 0.53 5.39 3.57
CA LEU A 44 1.41 4.88 2.50
C LEU A 44 1.14 5.54 1.14
N GLN A 45 -0.12 5.76 0.78
CA GLN A 45 -0.46 6.47 -0.45
C GLN A 45 0.05 7.91 -0.44
N MET A 46 -0.13 8.62 0.68
CA MET A 46 0.41 9.98 0.85
C MET A 46 1.94 10.00 0.75
N ALA A 47 2.62 9.02 1.36
CA ALA A 47 4.07 8.91 1.28
C ALA A 47 4.56 8.66 -0.15
N ILE A 48 3.86 7.83 -0.95
CA ILE A 48 4.20 7.61 -2.36
C ILE A 48 4.00 8.89 -3.17
N ALA A 49 2.90 9.61 -2.96
CA ALA A 49 2.63 10.87 -3.64
C ALA A 49 3.74 11.91 -3.34
N GLU A 50 4.14 12.02 -2.07
CA GLU A 50 5.23 12.90 -1.66
C GLU A 50 6.58 12.46 -2.22
N CYS A 51 6.86 11.15 -2.25
CA CYS A 51 8.06 10.61 -2.89
C CYS A 51 8.13 11.03 -4.36
N GLN A 52 7.04 10.86 -5.11
CA GLN A 52 6.97 11.27 -6.51
C GLN A 52 7.16 12.77 -6.67
N HIS A 53 6.57 13.58 -5.78
CA HIS A 53 6.75 15.02 -5.77
C HIS A 53 8.22 15.41 -5.56
N GLN A 54 8.85 14.93 -4.49
CA GLN A 54 10.23 15.26 -4.14
C GLN A 54 11.23 14.76 -5.19
N PHE A 55 10.99 13.58 -5.78
CA PHE A 55 11.88 12.94 -6.72
C PHE A 55 11.51 13.16 -8.20
N THR A 56 10.65 14.14 -8.51
CA THR A 56 10.16 14.38 -9.89
C THR A 56 11.29 14.54 -10.92
N TRP A 57 12.41 15.16 -10.53
CA TRP A 57 13.56 15.42 -11.41
C TRP A 57 14.72 14.44 -11.24
N HIS A 58 14.51 13.36 -10.49
CA HIS A 58 15.53 12.34 -10.25
C HIS A 58 15.38 11.16 -11.23
N ARG A 59 16.49 10.49 -11.54
CA ARG A 59 16.47 9.26 -12.37
C ARG A 59 15.56 8.18 -11.81
N TRP A 60 15.45 8.11 -10.48
CA TRP A 60 14.44 7.33 -9.79
C TRP A 60 13.40 8.30 -9.22
N ASN A 61 12.19 8.27 -9.77
CA ASN A 61 11.11 9.22 -9.49
C ASN A 61 9.92 8.58 -8.74
N CYS A 62 10.16 7.47 -8.04
CA CYS A 62 9.16 6.73 -7.27
C CYS A 62 7.94 6.19 -8.07
N SER A 63 7.94 6.26 -9.41
CA SER A 63 6.83 5.78 -10.26
C SER A 63 6.57 4.28 -10.15
N SER A 64 7.57 3.48 -9.77
CA SER A 64 7.43 2.05 -9.54
C SER A 64 6.65 1.70 -8.26
N LEU A 65 6.49 2.65 -7.33
CA LEU A 65 5.83 2.41 -6.04
C LEU A 65 4.30 2.55 -6.09
N SER A 66 3.75 3.25 -7.09
CA SER A 66 2.30 3.43 -7.24
C SER A 66 1.57 2.17 -7.72
N ALA A 67 2.29 1.15 -8.16
CA ALA A 67 1.70 -0.13 -8.52
C ALA A 67 1.62 -1.03 -7.30
N THR A 68 0.45 -1.09 -6.67
CA THR A 68 0.01 -2.26 -5.90
C THR A 68 -0.22 -3.43 -6.86
N ARG A 69 0.83 -3.87 -7.56
CA ARG A 69 0.88 -5.19 -8.17
C ARG A 69 1.97 -5.92 -7.41
N GLY A 70 1.56 -6.98 -6.72
CA GLY A 70 2.42 -7.79 -5.88
C GLY A 70 3.76 -8.08 -6.57
N THR A 71 4.79 -8.20 -5.74
CA THR A 71 6.17 -8.54 -6.11
C THR A 71 6.99 -7.42 -6.74
N GLN A 72 7.66 -6.64 -5.89
CA GLN A 72 9.09 -6.43 -6.13
C GLN A 72 9.87 -7.40 -5.24
N LYS A 73 9.94 -8.67 -5.66
CA LYS A 73 10.97 -9.60 -5.16
C LYS A 73 12.35 -9.33 -5.78
N ASN A 74 12.46 -8.34 -6.67
CA ASN A 74 13.66 -8.10 -7.48
C ASN A 74 14.25 -6.70 -7.28
N SER A 75 13.95 -6.00 -6.18
CA SER A 75 14.73 -4.82 -5.84
C SER A 75 16.08 -5.27 -5.30
N VAL A 76 17.15 -5.06 -6.07
CA VAL A 76 18.55 -5.30 -5.66
C VAL A 76 18.89 -4.52 -4.38
N LEU A 77 18.11 -3.48 -4.06
CA LEU A 77 18.26 -2.68 -2.83
C LEU A 77 17.80 -3.41 -1.55
N LEU A 78 16.96 -4.45 -1.65
CA LEU A 78 16.49 -5.26 -0.51
C LEU A 78 17.13 -6.65 -0.46
N GLN A 79 18.15 -6.90 -1.28
CA GLN A 79 18.91 -8.16 -1.34
C GLN A 79 20.26 -8.09 -0.60
N ARG A 80 20.35 -7.28 0.46
CA ARG A 80 21.54 -7.24 1.32
C ARG A 80 21.22 -7.62 2.75
#